data_AF-A0A2D8MFI2-F1
#
_entry.id   AF-A0A2D8MFI2-F1
#
_cell.length_a   1.000
_cell.length_b   1.000
_cell.length_c   1.000
_cell.angle_alpha   90.00
_cell.angle_beta   90.00
_cell.angle_gamma   90.00
#
_symmetry.space_group_name_H-M   'P 1'
#
loop_
_entity.id
_entity.type
_entity.pdbx_description
1 polymer ?
#
loop_
_entity_poly.entity_id
_entity_poly.type
_entity_poly.pdbx_seq_one_letter_code
_entity_poly.pdbx_strand_id
1 'polypeptide(L)'
;MALSDRDRHVRHLDLLSYQDKSRRFRRENPFKSGTKISAKPQITRDEVHTDGDGNVIGTPSITEKPCFGIPTAWLRHAHQPPIYVKRLDQKVHNGRCDKCLATDACKKVATERIKSVAKDRPDFRGPLRKWMEAGGLEEGGFAKAFEALGEKGWSAVCYPLDIASFTSTNDPNVRAYWQEREDEAAKKARGKERYRLRQAWKADEDLDVLRDGLTEGAKEREKLLHAVIKGPDTPRYLTSLPVSSISRLCNVWWAREFARLTGRPINDSQIARVAIDQRRIDMAHSSLRQMVRKDRPRIEKLERAAGYNGGTPIWPRFTHPASA
;
A
#
# COMPACT_ATOMS: atom_id res chain seq x y z
N MET A 1 1.21 -2.86 8.15
CA MET A 1 2.44 -3.68 8.28
C MET A 1 3.25 -3.38 7.05
N ALA A 2 4.53 -3.05 7.21
CA ALA A 2 5.40 -2.84 6.07
C ALA A 2 5.37 -4.10 5.16
N LEU A 3 5.50 -3.91 3.85
CA LEU A 3 5.67 -5.02 2.92
C LEU A 3 6.81 -5.92 3.43
N SER A 4 6.61 -7.23 3.37
CA SER A 4 7.66 -8.19 3.72
C SER A 4 8.91 -7.95 2.86
N ASP A 5 10.10 -8.34 3.33
CA ASP A 5 11.34 -8.22 2.56
C ASP A 5 11.23 -8.89 1.19
N ARG A 6 10.50 -10.00 1.14
CA ARG A 6 10.12 -10.69 -0.09
C ARG A 6 9.31 -9.77 -1.00
N ASP A 7 8.21 -9.21 -0.51
CA ASP A 7 7.31 -8.35 -1.30
C ASP A 7 8.02 -7.10 -1.79
N ARG A 8 8.86 -6.48 -0.94
CA ARG A 8 9.72 -5.35 -1.34
C ARG A 8 10.64 -5.72 -2.49
N HIS A 9 11.25 -6.90 -2.44
CA HIS A 9 12.14 -7.36 -3.51
C HIS A 9 11.38 -7.69 -4.80
N VAL A 10 10.24 -8.40 -4.72
CA VAL A 10 9.43 -8.74 -5.89
C VAL A 10 8.86 -7.46 -6.53
N ARG A 11 8.33 -6.53 -5.73
CA ARG A 11 7.89 -5.20 -6.19
C ARG A 11 9.00 -4.47 -6.93
N HIS A 12 10.19 -4.42 -6.35
CA HIS A 12 11.33 -3.78 -7.00
C HIS A 12 11.56 -4.36 -8.40
N LEU A 13 11.56 -5.69 -8.54
CA LEU A 13 11.75 -6.36 -9.82
C LEU A 13 10.58 -6.15 -10.80
N ASP A 14 9.35 -6.16 -10.31
CA ASP A 14 8.12 -5.95 -11.10
C ASP A 14 8.07 -4.55 -11.72
N LEU A 15 8.56 -3.55 -10.98
CA LEU A 15 8.55 -2.14 -11.37
C LEU A 15 9.78 -1.71 -12.17
N LEU A 16 10.74 -2.61 -12.40
CA LEU A 16 11.87 -2.32 -13.29
C LEU A 16 11.38 -2.07 -14.73
N SER A 17 12.10 -1.21 -15.43
CA SER A 17 11.96 -1.06 -16.88
C SER A 17 12.24 -2.38 -17.59
N TYR A 18 11.78 -2.54 -18.83
CA TYR A 18 12.11 -3.71 -19.64
C TYR A 18 13.63 -3.95 -19.72
N GLN A 19 14.41 -2.89 -19.98
CA GLN A 19 15.87 -2.97 -20.12
C GLN A 19 16.52 -3.43 -18.82
N ASP A 20 16.08 -2.90 -17.68
CA ASP A 20 16.61 -3.29 -16.38
C ASP A 20 16.20 -4.71 -16.00
N LYS A 21 14.99 -5.15 -16.36
CA LYS A 21 14.58 -6.55 -16.25
C LYS A 21 15.51 -7.43 -17.09
N SER A 22 15.74 -7.10 -18.36
CA SER A 22 16.63 -7.86 -19.24
C SER A 22 18.03 -8.00 -18.64
N ARG A 23 18.63 -6.88 -18.20
CA ARG A 23 19.95 -6.85 -17.54
C ARG A 23 19.98 -7.57 -16.20
N ARG A 24 18.87 -7.58 -15.48
CA ARG A 24 18.76 -8.28 -14.20
C ARG A 24 18.71 -9.79 -14.42
N PHE A 25 17.88 -10.24 -15.35
CA PHE A 25 17.66 -11.66 -15.65
C PHE A 25 18.77 -12.29 -16.48
N ARG A 26 19.69 -11.50 -17.04
CA ARG A 26 20.92 -12.04 -17.63
C ARG A 26 21.88 -12.64 -16.60
N ARG A 27 21.73 -12.34 -15.30
CA ARG A 27 22.61 -12.81 -14.21
C ARG A 27 22.19 -14.20 -13.69
N GLU A 28 23.09 -14.89 -13.00
CA GLU A 28 22.85 -16.25 -12.49
C GLU A 28 21.73 -16.36 -11.46
N ASN A 29 21.70 -15.42 -10.52
CA ASN A 29 20.67 -15.39 -9.49
C ASN A 29 19.95 -14.03 -9.51
N PRO A 30 18.94 -13.85 -10.38
CA PRO A 30 18.23 -12.57 -10.48
C PRO A 30 17.38 -12.27 -9.24
N PHE A 31 17.08 -13.29 -8.43
CA PHE A 31 16.33 -13.17 -7.19
C PHE A 31 17.26 -13.25 -5.97
N LYS A 32 16.90 -12.60 -4.86
CA LYS A 32 17.56 -12.88 -3.58
C LYS A 32 17.34 -14.35 -3.19
N SER A 33 18.36 -14.99 -2.60
CA SER A 33 18.24 -16.36 -2.08
C SER A 33 17.00 -16.48 -1.18
N GLY A 34 16.25 -17.59 -1.31
CA GLY A 34 15.00 -17.81 -0.57
C GLY A 34 13.77 -17.07 -1.10
N THR A 35 13.87 -16.22 -2.12
CA THR A 35 12.71 -15.53 -2.72
C THR A 35 11.83 -16.54 -3.46
N LYS A 36 10.74 -17.01 -2.84
CA LYS A 36 9.70 -17.81 -3.49
C LYS A 36 8.71 -16.88 -4.20
N ILE A 37 8.56 -17.03 -5.52
CA ILE A 37 7.41 -16.43 -6.24
C ILE A 37 6.20 -17.33 -5.97
N SER A 38 5.27 -16.83 -5.15
CA SER A 38 4.03 -17.56 -4.83
C SER A 38 2.96 -17.36 -5.89
N ALA A 39 2.95 -16.21 -6.57
CA ALA A 39 1.97 -15.93 -7.60
C ALA A 39 2.07 -16.96 -8.73
N LYS A 40 0.94 -17.53 -9.09
CA LYS A 40 0.78 -18.43 -10.25
C LYS A 40 -0.38 -17.88 -11.06
N PRO A 41 -0.22 -16.71 -11.71
CA PRO A 41 -1.26 -16.19 -12.57
C PRO A 41 -1.52 -17.25 -13.64
N GLN A 42 -2.77 -17.70 -13.72
CA GLN A 42 -3.25 -18.59 -14.76
C GLN A 42 -3.53 -17.71 -15.95
N ILE A 43 -2.62 -17.73 -16.92
CA ILE A 43 -2.72 -16.92 -18.13
C ILE A 43 -2.40 -17.83 -19.30
N THR A 44 -3.40 -18.01 -20.12
CA THR A 44 -3.31 -18.75 -21.36
C THR A 44 -2.62 -17.91 -22.44
N ARG A 45 -2.16 -18.58 -23.50
CA ARG A 45 -1.49 -17.94 -24.62
C ARG A 45 -2.38 -16.91 -25.34
N ASP A 46 -3.69 -17.14 -25.36
CA ASP A 46 -4.66 -16.36 -26.13
C ASP A 46 -5.11 -15.10 -25.39
N GLU A 47 -5.01 -15.10 -24.06
CA GLU A 47 -5.28 -13.92 -23.22
C GLU A 47 -4.20 -12.84 -23.32
N VAL A 48 -3.05 -13.15 -23.93
CA VAL A 48 -1.97 -12.18 -24.15
C VAL A 48 -1.94 -11.75 -25.60
N HIS A 49 -2.39 -10.53 -25.85
CA HIS A 49 -2.40 -9.87 -27.14
C HIS A 49 -1.10 -9.10 -27.36
N THR A 50 -0.46 -9.36 -28.49
CA THR A 50 0.77 -8.72 -28.93
C THR A 50 0.56 -8.08 -30.30
N ASP A 51 1.40 -7.11 -30.64
CA ASP A 51 1.42 -6.47 -31.96
C ASP A 51 2.17 -7.28 -33.03
N GLY A 52 2.72 -8.43 -32.66
CA GLY A 52 3.55 -9.28 -33.53
C GLY A 52 5.05 -8.92 -33.51
N ASP A 53 5.42 -7.76 -32.98
CA ASP A 53 6.81 -7.31 -32.82
C ASP A 53 7.28 -7.42 -31.36
N GLY A 54 6.47 -8.05 -30.49
CA GLY A 54 6.83 -8.35 -29.10
C GLY A 54 6.41 -7.29 -28.08
N ASN A 55 5.67 -6.26 -28.49
CA ASN A 55 4.97 -5.38 -27.54
C ASN A 55 3.68 -6.06 -27.07
N VAL A 56 3.35 -5.91 -25.80
CA VAL A 56 2.11 -6.47 -25.23
C VAL A 56 1.04 -5.37 -25.25
N ILE A 57 0.06 -5.50 -26.13
CA ILE A 57 -1.01 -4.51 -26.34
C ILE A 57 -2.29 -4.84 -25.55
N GLY A 58 -2.39 -6.04 -24.97
CA GLY A 58 -3.45 -6.39 -24.04
C GLY A 58 -3.13 -7.67 -23.28
N THR A 59 -3.41 -7.69 -21.98
CA THR A 59 -3.24 -8.89 -21.13
C THR A 59 -4.00 -8.70 -19.81
N PRO A 60 -4.48 -9.79 -19.19
CA PRO A 60 -4.79 -9.79 -17.76
C PRO A 60 -3.58 -9.32 -16.95
N SER A 61 -3.86 -8.82 -15.74
CA SER A 61 -2.80 -8.34 -14.84
C SER A 61 -1.86 -9.49 -14.43
N ILE A 62 -0.58 -9.35 -14.79
CA ILE A 62 0.49 -10.31 -14.49
C ILE A 62 1.38 -9.70 -13.42
N THR A 63 0.98 -9.84 -12.15
CA THR A 63 1.71 -9.31 -11.00
C THR A 63 2.62 -10.38 -10.38
N GLU A 64 3.66 -9.94 -9.67
CA GLU A 64 4.63 -10.81 -9.00
C GLU A 64 5.36 -11.79 -9.95
N LYS A 65 5.38 -11.49 -11.26
CA LYS A 65 6.06 -12.23 -12.32
C LYS A 65 6.99 -11.32 -13.14
N PRO A 66 8.07 -10.81 -12.52
CA PRO A 66 8.95 -9.85 -13.18
C PRO A 66 9.71 -10.43 -14.38
N CYS A 67 9.79 -11.76 -14.50
CA CYS A 67 10.43 -12.45 -15.61
C CYS A 67 9.51 -12.66 -16.83
N PHE A 68 8.21 -12.36 -16.74
CA PHE A 68 7.26 -12.66 -17.80
C PHE A 68 7.63 -11.97 -19.12
N GLY A 69 7.75 -12.78 -20.19
CA GLY A 69 8.09 -12.30 -21.54
C GLY A 69 9.50 -11.72 -21.67
N ILE A 70 10.37 -11.79 -20.66
CA ILE A 70 11.73 -11.26 -20.72
C ILE A 70 12.64 -12.29 -21.43
N PRO A 71 13.22 -11.97 -22.60
CA PRO A 71 14.01 -12.93 -23.38
C PRO A 71 15.19 -13.55 -22.62
N THR A 72 15.96 -12.75 -21.89
CA THR A 72 17.12 -13.25 -21.11
C THR A 72 16.71 -14.20 -19.99
N ALA A 73 15.55 -13.95 -19.36
CA ALA A 73 14.98 -14.85 -18.36
C ALA A 73 14.54 -16.17 -19.00
N TRP A 74 13.89 -16.11 -20.16
CA TRP A 74 13.41 -17.27 -20.90
C TRP A 74 14.58 -18.15 -21.36
N LEU A 75 15.56 -17.58 -22.07
CA LEU A 75 16.75 -18.30 -22.55
C LEU A 75 17.54 -18.96 -21.42
N ARG A 76 17.62 -18.31 -20.25
CA ARG A 76 18.39 -18.83 -19.11
C ARG A 76 17.65 -19.91 -18.31
N HIS A 77 16.35 -19.76 -18.12
CA HIS A 77 15.61 -20.53 -17.11
C HIS A 77 14.50 -21.44 -17.66
N ALA A 78 13.99 -21.21 -18.88
CA ALA A 78 12.85 -21.95 -19.41
C ALA A 78 13.18 -23.43 -19.67
N HIS A 79 14.44 -23.73 -19.95
CA HIS A 79 14.90 -25.05 -20.32
C HIS A 79 15.76 -25.73 -19.23
N GLN A 80 15.75 -25.24 -18.00
CA GLN A 80 16.54 -25.86 -16.93
C GLN A 80 15.91 -27.20 -16.49
N PRO A 81 16.68 -28.31 -16.47
CA PRO A 81 16.18 -29.60 -16.03
C PRO A 81 15.91 -29.59 -14.53
N PRO A 82 15.05 -30.49 -14.04
CA PRO A 82 14.93 -30.73 -12.61
C PRO A 82 16.26 -31.22 -12.01
N ILE A 83 16.61 -30.67 -10.85
CA ILE A 83 17.79 -31.07 -10.10
C ILE A 83 17.33 -32.02 -8.99
N TYR A 84 17.97 -33.18 -8.88
CA TYR A 84 17.69 -34.11 -7.79
C TYR A 84 18.20 -33.54 -6.46
N VAL A 85 17.31 -33.40 -5.48
CA VAL A 85 17.63 -32.87 -4.14
C VAL A 85 17.67 -34.03 -3.16
N LYS A 86 18.87 -34.49 -2.81
CA LYS A 86 19.12 -35.65 -1.94
C LYS A 86 18.35 -35.62 -0.62
N ARG A 87 18.20 -34.44 0.00
CA ARG A 87 17.47 -34.29 1.29
C ARG A 87 15.97 -34.52 1.17
N LEU A 88 15.40 -34.36 -0.02
CA LEU A 88 13.97 -34.49 -0.28
C LEU A 88 13.61 -35.77 -1.06
N ASP A 89 14.63 -36.57 -1.40
CA ASP A 89 14.56 -37.76 -2.26
C ASP A 89 13.66 -37.58 -3.50
N GLN A 90 13.76 -36.41 -4.14
CA GLN A 90 12.93 -36.08 -5.30
C GLN A 90 13.66 -35.17 -6.27
N LYS A 91 13.28 -35.27 -7.55
CA LYS A 91 13.63 -34.30 -8.59
C LYS A 91 12.88 -32.99 -8.33
N VAL A 92 13.62 -31.93 -8.01
CA VAL A 92 13.08 -30.58 -7.79
C VAL A 92 13.39 -29.73 -9.01
N HIS A 93 12.34 -29.24 -9.67
CA HIS A 93 12.50 -28.26 -10.74
C HIS A 93 13.02 -26.94 -10.17
N ASN A 94 14.29 -26.64 -10.46
CA ASN A 94 14.91 -25.36 -10.10
C ASN A 94 14.52 -24.26 -11.09
N GLY A 95 14.13 -24.66 -12.31
CA GLY A 95 13.49 -23.77 -13.28
C GLY A 95 12.15 -23.28 -12.75
N ARG A 96 12.03 -21.97 -12.50
CA ARG A 96 10.76 -21.34 -12.11
C ARG A 96 9.68 -21.49 -13.19
N CYS A 97 10.09 -21.77 -14.44
CA CYS A 97 9.23 -21.88 -15.61
C CYS A 97 8.46 -23.20 -15.67
N ASP A 98 9.02 -24.33 -15.22
CA ASP A 98 8.39 -25.65 -15.35
C ASP A 98 7.01 -25.73 -14.66
N LYS A 99 6.90 -25.13 -13.47
CA LYS A 99 5.64 -25.06 -12.70
C LYS A 99 4.85 -23.76 -12.91
N CYS A 100 5.26 -22.93 -13.87
CA CYS A 100 4.64 -21.64 -14.12
C CYS A 100 3.43 -21.79 -15.04
N LEU A 101 2.26 -21.38 -14.56
CA LEU A 101 1.00 -21.47 -15.31
C LEU A 101 0.89 -20.46 -16.46
N ALA A 102 1.85 -19.55 -16.59
CA ALA A 102 1.92 -18.55 -17.65
C ALA A 102 3.02 -18.87 -18.69
N THR A 103 3.58 -20.09 -18.68
CA THR A 103 4.77 -20.44 -19.49
C THR A 103 4.51 -20.31 -20.99
N ASP A 104 3.35 -20.75 -21.49
CA ASP A 104 3.05 -20.66 -22.92
C ASP A 104 2.88 -19.21 -23.40
N ALA A 105 2.17 -18.40 -22.62
CA ALA A 105 2.05 -16.96 -22.86
C ALA A 105 3.41 -16.25 -22.78
N CYS A 106 4.23 -16.59 -21.79
CA CYS A 106 5.59 -16.07 -21.63
C CYS A 106 6.48 -16.44 -22.83
N LYS A 107 6.41 -17.70 -23.28
CA LYS A 107 7.15 -18.21 -24.44
C LYS A 107 6.75 -17.47 -25.71
N LYS A 108 5.45 -17.23 -25.93
CA LYS A 108 4.95 -16.42 -27.06
C LYS A 108 5.62 -15.05 -27.09
N VAL A 109 5.49 -14.29 -26.00
CA VAL A 109 6.04 -12.92 -25.91
C VAL A 109 7.57 -12.91 -26.04
N ALA A 110 8.27 -13.79 -25.32
CA ALA A 110 9.73 -13.85 -25.37
C ALA A 110 10.24 -14.20 -26.78
N THR A 111 9.57 -15.14 -27.47
CA THR A 111 9.94 -15.55 -28.82
C THR A 111 9.70 -14.43 -29.84
N GLU A 112 8.57 -13.73 -29.75
CA GLU A 112 8.26 -12.58 -30.62
C GLU A 112 9.30 -11.47 -30.44
N ARG A 113 9.67 -11.15 -29.20
CA ARG A 113 10.74 -10.18 -28.89
C ARG A 113 12.09 -10.58 -29.48
N ILE A 114 12.50 -11.84 -29.33
CA ILE A 114 13.75 -12.35 -29.92
C ILE A 114 13.71 -12.22 -31.45
N LYS A 115 12.58 -12.59 -32.08
CA LYS A 115 12.41 -12.48 -33.54
C LYS A 115 12.44 -11.03 -34.02
N SER A 116 11.78 -10.12 -33.30
CA SER A 116 11.80 -8.68 -33.58
C SER A 116 13.21 -8.12 -33.54
N VAL A 117 13.97 -8.37 -32.45
CA VAL A 117 15.38 -7.94 -32.39
C VAL A 117 16.21 -8.58 -33.50
N ALA A 118 16.00 -9.86 -33.82
CA ALA A 118 16.73 -10.52 -34.90
C ALA A 118 16.40 -9.95 -36.29
N LYS A 119 15.17 -9.49 -36.51
CA LYS A 119 14.75 -8.82 -37.74
C LYS A 119 15.50 -7.50 -37.90
N ASP A 120 15.51 -6.68 -36.86
CA ASP A 120 16.05 -5.32 -36.92
C ASP A 120 17.57 -5.24 -36.77
N ARG A 121 18.19 -6.25 -36.14
CA ARG A 121 19.63 -6.26 -35.85
C ARG A 121 20.36 -7.44 -36.51
N PRO A 122 21.02 -7.22 -37.65
CA PRO A 122 21.83 -8.24 -38.32
C PRO A 122 22.93 -8.83 -37.43
N ASP A 123 23.54 -7.99 -36.58
CA ASP A 123 24.61 -8.37 -35.68
C ASP A 123 24.17 -9.23 -34.48
N PHE A 124 22.86 -9.31 -34.21
CA PHE A 124 22.28 -10.26 -33.25
C PHE A 124 22.06 -11.66 -33.85
N ARG A 125 21.81 -11.75 -35.17
CA ARG A 125 21.47 -13.03 -35.84
C ARG A 125 22.57 -14.08 -35.70
N GLY A 126 23.84 -13.66 -35.86
CA GLY A 126 25.00 -14.54 -35.75
C GLY A 126 25.17 -15.13 -34.34
N PRO A 127 25.27 -14.29 -33.29
CA PRO A 127 25.31 -14.74 -31.90
C PRO A 127 24.12 -15.64 -31.52
N LEU A 128 22.89 -15.26 -31.89
CA LEU A 128 21.70 -16.05 -31.59
C LEU A 128 21.76 -17.44 -32.26
N ARG A 129 22.18 -17.51 -33.52
CA ARG A 129 22.32 -18.78 -34.24
C ARG A 129 23.35 -19.69 -33.58
N LYS A 130 24.54 -19.16 -33.27
CA LYS A 130 25.59 -19.91 -32.55
C LYS A 130 25.09 -20.43 -31.20
N TRP A 131 24.32 -19.62 -30.48
CA TRP A 131 23.71 -20.03 -29.22
C TRP A 131 22.71 -21.18 -29.38
N MET A 132 21.88 -21.13 -30.43
CA MET A 132 20.93 -22.21 -30.75
C MET A 132 21.65 -23.48 -31.20
N GLU A 133 22.68 -23.37 -32.06
CA GLU A 133 23.52 -24.48 -32.53
C GLU A 133 24.29 -25.15 -31.38
N ALA A 134 24.67 -24.39 -30.34
CA ALA A 134 25.26 -24.92 -29.12
C ALA A 134 24.23 -25.57 -28.15
N GLY A 135 22.99 -25.81 -28.61
CA GLY A 135 21.94 -26.46 -27.83
C GLY A 135 21.19 -25.53 -26.87
N GLY A 136 21.29 -24.20 -27.04
CA GLY A 136 20.75 -23.21 -26.09
C GLY A 136 19.24 -23.26 -25.80
N LEU A 137 18.46 -23.94 -26.64
CA LEU A 137 17.00 -24.11 -26.51
C LEU A 137 16.58 -25.55 -26.16
N GLU A 138 17.53 -26.46 -25.99
CA GLU A 138 17.28 -27.84 -25.56
C GLU A 138 17.10 -27.93 -24.04
N GLU A 139 16.66 -29.07 -23.52
CA GLU A 139 16.71 -29.33 -22.07
C GLU A 139 18.17 -29.22 -21.57
N GLY A 140 18.37 -28.44 -20.51
CA GLY A 140 19.70 -28.04 -20.02
C GLY A 140 20.40 -27.01 -20.90
N GLY A 141 19.71 -26.45 -21.89
CA GLY A 141 20.31 -25.74 -23.01
C GLY A 141 21.18 -24.54 -22.64
N PHE A 142 20.78 -23.77 -21.61
CA PHE A 142 21.63 -22.69 -21.11
C PHE A 142 23.01 -23.19 -20.68
N ALA A 143 23.09 -24.28 -19.90
CA ALA A 143 24.36 -24.80 -19.43
C ALA A 143 25.23 -25.31 -20.60
N LYS A 144 24.64 -26.05 -21.54
CA LYS A 144 25.31 -26.53 -22.75
C LYS A 144 25.89 -25.38 -23.60
N ALA A 145 25.07 -24.38 -23.92
CA ALA A 145 25.50 -23.25 -24.72
C ALA A 145 26.50 -22.35 -24.00
N PHE A 146 26.34 -22.19 -22.68
CA PHE A 146 27.29 -21.42 -21.86
C PHE A 146 28.64 -22.13 -21.72
N GLU A 147 28.67 -23.46 -21.60
CA GLU A 147 29.90 -24.24 -21.61
C GLU A 147 30.65 -24.11 -22.95
N ALA A 148 29.93 -24.16 -24.07
CA ALA A 148 30.52 -24.06 -25.40
C ALA A 148 30.98 -22.65 -25.79
N LEU A 149 30.23 -21.60 -25.40
CA LEU A 149 30.44 -20.23 -25.89
C LEU A 149 30.94 -19.24 -24.81
N GLY A 150 30.85 -19.63 -23.54
CA GLY A 150 31.25 -18.84 -22.38
C GLY A 150 30.45 -17.55 -22.19
N GLU A 151 30.90 -16.73 -21.23
CA GLU A 151 30.31 -15.43 -20.91
C GLU A 151 30.32 -14.46 -22.10
N LYS A 152 31.34 -14.56 -22.98
CA LYS A 152 31.41 -13.76 -24.20
C LYS A 152 30.28 -14.07 -25.17
N GLY A 153 29.97 -15.35 -25.37
CA GLY A 153 28.85 -15.79 -26.19
C GLY A 153 27.51 -15.37 -25.58
N TRP A 154 27.35 -15.57 -24.27
CA TRP A 154 26.13 -15.16 -23.56
C TRP A 154 25.89 -13.64 -23.61
N SER A 155 26.95 -12.86 -23.39
CA SER A 155 26.90 -11.40 -23.48
C SER A 155 26.56 -10.93 -24.90
N ALA A 156 27.07 -11.59 -25.94
CA ALA A 156 26.75 -11.27 -27.33
C ALA A 156 25.27 -11.51 -27.67
N VAL A 157 24.62 -12.50 -27.04
CA VAL A 157 23.18 -12.73 -27.15
C VAL A 157 22.37 -11.73 -26.32
N CYS A 158 22.81 -11.42 -25.10
CA CYS A 158 22.08 -10.54 -24.20
C CYS A 158 22.13 -9.06 -24.61
N TYR A 159 23.26 -8.58 -25.11
CA TYR A 159 23.44 -7.15 -25.35
C TYR A 159 22.37 -6.55 -26.28
N PRO A 160 22.03 -7.16 -27.44
CA PRO A 160 20.94 -6.67 -28.27
C PRO A 160 19.57 -6.70 -27.58
N LEU A 161 19.32 -7.70 -26.74
CA LEU A 161 18.07 -7.84 -25.97
C LEU A 161 17.97 -6.81 -24.83
N ASP A 162 19.10 -6.44 -24.22
CA ASP A 162 19.21 -5.49 -23.12
C ASP A 162 18.97 -4.03 -23.54
N ILE A 163 19.26 -3.69 -24.79
CA ILE A 163 19.05 -2.33 -25.31
C ILE A 163 17.72 -2.19 -26.08
N ALA A 164 17.09 -3.30 -26.43
CA ALA A 164 15.75 -3.29 -27.02
C ALA A 164 14.75 -2.63 -26.06
N SER A 165 13.71 -2.02 -26.64
CA SER A 165 12.69 -1.30 -25.88
C SER A 165 11.32 -1.83 -26.26
N PHE A 166 10.81 -2.77 -25.45
CA PHE A 166 9.45 -3.27 -25.59
C PHE A 166 8.53 -2.62 -24.57
N THR A 167 7.32 -2.32 -25.02
CA THR A 167 6.23 -1.81 -24.18
C THR A 167 5.30 -2.93 -23.77
N SER A 168 4.59 -2.71 -22.66
CA SER A 168 3.62 -3.65 -22.12
C SER A 168 2.49 -2.92 -21.44
N THR A 169 1.27 -3.18 -21.88
CA THR A 169 0.04 -2.74 -21.21
C THR A 169 -0.10 -3.34 -19.80
N ASN A 170 0.68 -4.37 -19.46
CA ASN A 170 0.74 -4.88 -18.09
C ASN A 170 1.50 -3.96 -17.12
N ASP A 171 2.44 -3.14 -17.60
CA ASP A 171 3.25 -2.29 -16.73
C ASP A 171 2.42 -1.31 -15.88
N PRO A 172 1.41 -0.59 -16.43
CA PRO A 172 0.51 0.21 -15.59
C PRO A 172 -0.33 -0.64 -14.63
N ASN A 173 -0.79 -1.84 -15.03
CA ASN A 173 -1.57 -2.74 -14.16
C ASN A 173 -0.74 -3.20 -12.95
N VAL A 174 0.54 -3.52 -13.17
CA VAL A 174 1.47 -3.91 -12.10
C VAL A 174 1.75 -2.74 -11.15
N ARG A 175 1.91 -1.52 -11.68
CA ARG A 175 2.05 -0.30 -10.86
C ARG A 175 0.82 -0.09 -9.98
N ALA A 176 -0.38 -0.17 -10.56
CA ALA A 176 -1.64 -0.01 -9.84
C ALA A 176 -1.79 -1.07 -8.71
N TYR A 177 -1.49 -2.33 -9.00
CA TYR A 177 -1.51 -3.41 -8.00
C TYR A 177 -0.61 -3.12 -6.80
N TRP A 178 0.63 -2.69 -7.03
CA TRP A 178 1.56 -2.41 -5.94
C TRP A 178 1.16 -1.17 -5.15
N GLN A 179 0.59 -0.16 -5.81
CA GLN A 179 0.07 1.04 -5.16
C GLN A 179 -1.14 0.72 -4.26
N GLU A 180 -2.10 -0.07 -4.74
CA GLU A 180 -3.24 -0.52 -3.94
C GLU A 180 -2.80 -1.28 -2.69
N ARG A 181 -1.79 -2.17 -2.82
CA ARG A 181 -1.23 -2.89 -1.66
C ARG A 181 -0.54 -1.96 -0.65
N GLU A 182 0.13 -0.91 -1.11
CA GLU A 182 0.72 0.10 -0.23
C GLU A 182 -0.35 0.89 0.50
N ASP A 183 -1.40 1.31 -0.21
CA ASP A 183 -2.54 2.04 0.36
C ASP A 183 -3.28 1.19 1.40
N GLU A 184 -3.51 -0.10 1.11
CA GLU A 184 -4.04 -1.05 2.09
C GLU A 184 -3.12 -1.21 3.30
N ALA A 185 -1.82 -1.38 3.07
CA ALA A 185 -0.85 -1.56 4.15
C ALA A 185 -0.78 -0.32 5.05
N ALA A 186 -0.87 0.87 4.46
CA ALA A 186 -0.95 2.16 5.15
C ALA A 186 -2.28 2.31 5.89
N LYS A 187 -3.42 1.95 5.28
CA LYS A 187 -4.74 1.95 5.94
C LYS A 187 -4.76 1.00 7.14
N LYS A 188 -4.22 -0.22 7.00
CA LYS A 188 -4.07 -1.18 8.10
C LYS A 188 -3.11 -0.66 9.18
N ALA A 189 -2.00 -0.04 8.80
CA ALA A 189 -1.05 0.55 9.76
C ALA A 189 -1.68 1.70 10.56
N ARG A 190 -2.36 2.63 9.88
CA ARG A 190 -3.16 3.69 10.52
C ARG A 190 -4.20 3.08 11.45
N GLY A 191 -4.96 2.07 11.01
CA GLY A 191 -5.93 1.37 11.85
C GLY A 191 -5.33 0.75 13.12
N LYS A 192 -4.16 0.11 13.01
CA LYS A 192 -3.42 -0.44 14.15
C LYS A 192 -2.94 0.64 15.11
N GLU A 193 -2.39 1.74 14.60
CA GLU A 193 -1.93 2.85 15.43
C GLU A 193 -3.08 3.52 16.18
N ARG A 194 -4.22 3.73 15.50
CA ARG A 194 -5.46 4.20 16.15
C ARG A 194 -5.91 3.28 17.26
N TYR A 195 -5.84 1.97 17.04
CA TYR A 195 -6.19 0.99 18.06
C TYR A 195 -5.20 1.05 19.24
N ARG A 196 -3.90 1.09 18.97
CA ARG A 196 -2.83 1.22 19.98
C ARG A 196 -3.07 2.44 20.87
N LEU A 197 -3.23 3.62 20.28
CA LEU A 197 -3.46 4.87 21.00
C LEU A 197 -4.73 4.81 21.87
N ARG A 198 -5.82 4.24 21.35
CA ARG A 198 -7.05 4.06 22.14
C ARG A 198 -6.86 3.13 23.34
N GLN A 199 -6.02 2.11 23.23
CA GLN A 199 -5.70 1.24 24.37
C GLN A 199 -4.79 1.96 25.37
N ALA A 200 -3.77 2.68 24.89
CA ALA A 200 -2.91 3.49 25.74
C ALA A 200 -3.71 4.51 26.57
N TRP A 201 -4.62 5.27 25.94
CA TRP A 201 -5.46 6.23 26.65
C TRP A 201 -6.38 5.60 27.70
N LYS A 202 -6.87 4.39 27.47
CA LYS A 202 -7.67 3.65 28.46
C LYS A 202 -6.83 3.14 29.62
N ALA A 203 -5.54 2.93 29.41
CA ALA A 203 -4.56 2.61 30.43
C ALA A 203 -3.96 3.87 31.11
N ASP A 204 -4.51 5.06 30.82
CA ASP A 204 -3.97 6.36 31.26
C ASP A 204 -2.51 6.62 30.78
N GLU A 205 -2.10 6.00 29.67
CA GLU A 205 -0.83 6.23 28.96
C GLU A 205 -1.02 7.18 27.76
N ASP A 206 0.06 7.77 27.25
CA ASP A 206 0.06 8.68 26.09
C ASP A 206 -0.99 9.82 26.19
N LEU A 207 -1.30 10.26 27.41
CA LEU A 207 -2.37 11.23 27.67
C LEU A 207 -2.06 12.64 27.17
N ASP A 208 -0.79 13.02 27.05
CA ASP A 208 -0.41 14.34 26.54
C ASP A 208 -0.86 14.52 25.09
N VAL A 209 -0.67 13.49 24.26
CA VAL A 209 -1.17 13.45 22.87
C VAL A 209 -2.69 13.63 22.84
N LEU A 210 -3.41 13.00 23.76
CA LEU A 210 -4.86 13.14 23.90
C LEU A 210 -5.26 14.55 24.33
N ARG A 211 -4.58 15.12 25.33
CA ARG A 211 -4.86 16.45 25.89
C ARG A 211 -4.66 17.53 24.84
N ASP A 212 -3.61 17.44 24.04
CA ASP A 212 -3.29 18.40 22.99
C ASP A 212 -4.35 18.40 21.91
N GLY A 213 -4.69 17.22 21.37
CA GLY A 213 -5.71 17.12 20.32
C GLY A 213 -7.11 17.53 20.80
N LEU A 214 -7.46 17.25 22.06
CA LEU A 214 -8.69 17.77 22.66
C LEU A 214 -8.65 19.28 22.86
N THR A 215 -7.50 19.85 23.23
CA THR A 215 -7.36 21.30 23.41
C THR A 215 -7.51 22.05 22.09
N GLU A 216 -6.90 21.55 21.02
CA GLU A 216 -7.10 22.11 19.67
C GLU A 216 -8.56 21.93 19.22
N GLY A 217 -9.16 20.76 19.46
CA GLY A 217 -10.57 20.53 19.17
C GLY A 217 -11.53 21.45 19.94
N ALA A 218 -11.16 21.88 21.15
CA ALA A 218 -11.92 22.84 21.95
C ALA A 218 -11.78 24.26 21.38
N LYS A 219 -10.58 24.68 20.98
CA LYS A 219 -10.33 25.97 20.32
C LYS A 219 -11.09 26.10 19.01
N GLU A 220 -11.12 25.03 18.20
CA GLU A 220 -11.90 25.00 16.96
C GLU A 220 -13.39 25.17 17.22
N ARG A 221 -13.93 24.46 18.21
CA ARG A 221 -15.34 24.56 18.62
C ARG A 221 -15.72 25.93 19.15
N GLU A 222 -14.84 26.54 19.93
CA GLU A 222 -14.99 27.91 20.40
C GLU A 222 -15.07 28.89 19.23
N LYS A 223 -14.16 28.79 18.25
CA LYS A 223 -14.20 29.59 17.02
C LYS A 223 -15.50 29.41 16.24
N LEU A 224 -15.93 28.16 16.02
CA LEU A 224 -17.17 27.84 15.33
C LEU A 224 -18.38 28.45 16.05
N LEU A 225 -18.45 28.32 17.38
CA LEU A 225 -19.57 28.84 18.16
C LEU A 225 -19.59 30.38 18.18
N HIS A 226 -18.43 31.03 18.27
CA HIS A 226 -18.33 32.49 18.14
C HIS A 226 -18.79 32.99 16.78
N ALA A 227 -18.43 32.30 15.69
CA ALA A 227 -18.85 32.66 14.35
C ALA A 227 -20.37 32.55 14.20
N VAL A 228 -20.98 31.48 14.74
CA VAL A 228 -22.43 31.29 14.69
C VAL A 228 -23.18 32.33 15.51
N ILE A 229 -22.75 32.63 16.74
CA ILE A 229 -23.43 33.59 17.64
C ILE A 229 -23.40 35.03 17.10
N LYS A 230 -22.37 35.39 16.33
CA LYS A 230 -22.26 36.70 15.69
C LYS A 230 -22.88 36.74 14.29
N GLY A 231 -23.38 35.61 13.79
CA GLY A 231 -23.92 35.47 12.44
C GLY A 231 -25.37 35.96 12.32
N PRO A 232 -25.81 36.33 11.11
CA PRO A 232 -27.17 36.80 10.85
C PRO A 232 -28.25 35.76 11.18
N ASP A 233 -27.92 34.46 11.02
CA ASP A 233 -28.85 33.34 11.23
C ASP A 233 -28.63 32.61 12.57
N THR A 234 -28.27 33.35 13.62
CA THR A 234 -28.03 32.77 14.95
C THR A 234 -29.27 32.02 15.47
N PRO A 235 -29.18 30.71 15.80
CA PRO A 235 -30.31 29.98 16.35
C PRO A 235 -30.81 30.59 17.67
N ARG A 236 -32.14 30.69 17.85
CA ARG A 236 -32.78 31.33 19.03
C ARG A 236 -32.27 30.85 20.38
N TYR A 237 -31.87 29.58 20.49
CA TYR A 237 -31.37 28.99 21.74
C TYR A 237 -29.91 29.38 22.07
N LEU A 238 -29.21 30.03 21.14
CA LEU A 238 -27.85 30.56 21.29
C LEU A 238 -27.85 32.08 21.46
N THR A 239 -28.91 32.78 21.06
CA THR A 239 -29.03 34.24 21.17
C THR A 239 -28.89 34.75 22.62
N SER A 240 -29.33 33.96 23.59
CA SER A 240 -29.24 34.29 25.02
C SER A 240 -28.02 33.66 25.73
N LEU A 241 -27.07 33.08 24.99
CA LEU A 241 -25.89 32.45 25.59
C LEU A 241 -24.83 33.52 25.90
N PRO A 242 -24.44 33.73 27.17
CA PRO A 242 -23.40 34.68 27.50
C PRO A 242 -22.07 34.28 26.86
N VAL A 243 -21.35 35.24 26.27
CA VAL A 243 -20.04 35.00 25.66
C VAL A 243 -19.05 34.39 26.67
N SER A 244 -19.12 34.83 27.93
CA SER A 244 -18.34 34.28 29.04
C SER A 244 -18.61 32.79 29.33
N SER A 245 -19.73 32.24 28.88
CA SER A 245 -20.07 30.82 29.04
C SER A 245 -19.53 29.92 27.92
N ILE A 246 -19.01 30.48 26.82
CA ILE A 246 -18.51 29.71 25.66
C ILE A 246 -17.27 28.89 26.04
N SER A 247 -16.27 29.53 26.64
CA SER A 247 -15.04 28.85 27.07
C SER A 247 -15.34 27.72 28.07
N ARG A 248 -16.27 27.97 29.00
CA ARG A 248 -16.77 26.92 29.92
C ARG A 248 -17.40 25.76 29.17
N LEU A 249 -18.29 26.03 28.21
CA LEU A 249 -18.96 25.00 27.43
C LEU A 249 -17.95 24.12 26.67
N CYS A 250 -16.90 24.73 26.13
CA CYS A 250 -15.80 24.04 25.45
C CYS A 250 -14.96 23.20 26.44
N ASN A 251 -14.73 23.68 27.67
CA ASN A 251 -14.05 22.91 28.71
C ASN A 251 -14.89 21.73 29.23
N VAL A 252 -16.21 21.88 29.32
CA VAL A 252 -17.12 20.76 29.64
C VAL A 252 -17.12 19.72 28.51
N TRP A 253 -17.14 20.18 27.25
CA TRP A 253 -16.99 19.30 26.09
C TRP A 253 -15.64 18.55 26.12
N TRP A 254 -14.54 19.26 26.38
CA TRP A 254 -13.20 18.69 26.50
C TRP A 254 -13.17 17.58 27.55
N ALA A 255 -13.73 17.83 28.74
CA ALA A 255 -13.75 16.86 29.84
C ALA A 255 -14.63 15.65 29.53
N ARG A 256 -15.75 15.85 28.82
CA ARG A 256 -16.62 14.78 28.34
C ARG A 256 -15.90 13.88 27.33
N GLU A 257 -15.19 14.46 26.37
CA GLU A 257 -14.44 13.70 25.37
C GLU A 257 -13.23 12.99 25.97
N PHE A 258 -12.53 13.62 26.91
CA PHE A 258 -11.46 12.99 27.67
C PHE A 258 -11.97 11.76 28.42
N ALA A 259 -13.08 11.89 29.17
CA ALA A 259 -13.71 10.76 29.86
C ALA A 259 -14.11 9.64 28.88
N ARG A 260 -14.73 9.99 27.75
CA ARG A 260 -15.12 9.02 26.71
C ARG A 260 -13.92 8.27 26.13
N LEU A 261 -12.83 8.97 25.81
CA LEU A 261 -11.67 8.40 25.13
C LEU A 261 -10.76 7.59 26.07
N THR A 262 -10.75 7.93 27.35
CA THR A 262 -10.07 7.15 28.42
C THR A 262 -10.94 6.01 28.97
N GLY A 263 -12.15 5.80 28.43
CA GLY A 263 -13.05 4.71 28.87
C GLY A 263 -13.72 4.94 30.23
N ARG A 264 -13.68 6.17 30.76
CA ARG A 264 -14.33 6.55 32.00
C ARG A 264 -15.84 6.78 31.78
N PRO A 265 -16.69 6.61 32.80
CA PRO A 265 -18.12 6.85 32.69
C PRO A 265 -18.46 8.28 32.21
N ILE A 266 -19.42 8.42 31.30
CA ILE A 266 -19.85 9.73 30.76
C ILE A 266 -21.10 10.22 31.51
N ASN A 267 -20.95 10.43 32.81
CA ASN A 267 -21.98 11.02 33.67
C ASN A 267 -21.51 12.38 34.22
N ASP A 268 -22.47 13.20 34.66
CA ASP A 268 -22.20 14.60 35.04
C ASP A 268 -21.15 14.73 36.16
N SER A 269 -21.15 13.78 37.10
CA SER A 269 -20.19 13.74 38.21
C SER A 269 -18.77 13.46 37.72
N GLN A 270 -18.63 12.52 36.79
CA GLN A 270 -17.33 12.14 36.24
C GLN A 270 -16.77 13.22 35.32
N ILE A 271 -17.61 13.87 34.51
CA ILE A 271 -17.20 14.98 33.64
C ILE A 271 -16.70 16.16 34.51
N ALA A 272 -17.44 16.50 35.57
CA ALA A 272 -17.02 17.55 36.51
C ALA A 272 -15.68 17.21 37.19
N ARG A 273 -15.50 15.95 37.62
CA ARG A 273 -14.24 15.48 38.21
C ARG A 273 -13.07 15.60 37.23
N VAL A 274 -13.23 15.14 35.99
CA VAL A 274 -12.20 15.27 34.94
C VAL A 274 -11.86 16.72 34.66
N ALA A 275 -12.84 17.61 34.60
CA ALA A 275 -12.60 19.04 34.37
C ALA A 275 -11.76 19.69 35.49
N ILE A 276 -11.93 19.26 36.74
CA ILE A 276 -11.13 19.73 37.89
C ILE A 276 -9.75 19.08 37.88
N ASP A 277 -9.67 17.74 37.74
CA ASP A 277 -8.41 16.99 37.77
C ASP A 277 -7.44 17.43 36.66
N GLN A 278 -7.98 17.75 35.48
CA GLN A 278 -7.22 18.25 34.34
C GLN A 278 -7.06 19.79 34.35
N ARG A 279 -7.41 20.45 35.46
CA ARG A 279 -7.28 21.90 35.69
C ARG A 279 -7.91 22.76 34.58
N ARG A 280 -9.01 22.30 34.00
CA ARG A 280 -9.75 23.02 32.95
C ARG A 280 -10.70 24.05 33.55
N ILE A 281 -11.27 23.75 34.72
CA ILE A 281 -12.19 24.61 35.44
C ILE A 281 -11.85 24.52 36.92
N ASP A 282 -11.59 25.67 37.54
CA ASP A 282 -11.41 25.78 38.98
C ASP A 282 -12.75 26.12 39.65
N MET A 283 -13.38 25.11 40.24
CA MET A 283 -14.69 25.21 40.89
C MET A 283 -14.93 24.01 41.81
N ALA A 284 -15.71 24.22 42.87
CA ALA A 284 -16.20 23.12 43.71
C ALA A 284 -16.97 22.06 42.89
N HIS A 285 -16.70 20.78 43.16
CA HIS A 285 -17.25 19.64 42.40
C HIS A 285 -18.77 19.63 42.32
N SER A 286 -19.47 19.92 43.42
CA SER A 286 -20.94 19.93 43.49
C SER A 286 -21.55 21.00 42.57
N SER A 287 -21.00 22.22 42.60
CA SER A 287 -21.41 23.33 41.73
C SER A 287 -21.12 23.01 40.26
N LEU A 288 -19.92 22.50 39.96
CA LEU A 288 -19.55 22.15 38.60
C LEU A 288 -20.43 21.03 38.04
N ARG A 289 -20.76 20.00 38.83
CA ARG A 289 -21.67 18.92 38.43
C ARG A 289 -23.06 19.46 38.04
N GLN A 290 -23.63 20.38 38.83
CA GLN A 290 -24.92 20.99 38.48
C GLN A 290 -24.83 21.79 37.18
N MET A 291 -23.70 22.44 36.92
CA MET A 291 -23.46 23.19 35.69
C MET A 291 -23.27 22.25 34.49
N VAL A 292 -22.50 21.18 34.62
CA VAL A 292 -22.35 20.14 33.59
C VAL A 292 -23.72 19.56 33.21
N ARG A 293 -24.60 19.31 34.18
CA ARG A 293 -25.97 18.83 33.91
C ARG A 293 -26.77 19.79 33.01
N LYS A 294 -26.55 21.11 33.12
CA LYS A 294 -27.20 22.13 32.28
C LYS A 294 -26.52 22.27 30.91
N ASP A 295 -25.19 22.18 30.87
CA ASP A 295 -24.39 22.42 29.68
C ASP A 295 -24.32 21.19 28.74
N ARG A 296 -24.40 19.97 29.27
CA ARG A 296 -24.36 18.73 28.48
C ARG A 296 -25.45 18.65 27.39
N PRO A 297 -26.75 18.90 27.66
CA PRO A 297 -27.78 18.91 26.61
C PRO A 297 -27.53 19.96 25.53
N ARG A 298 -26.90 21.09 25.88
CA ARG A 298 -26.53 22.13 24.90
C ARG A 298 -25.42 21.65 23.98
N ILE A 299 -24.38 21.01 24.52
CA ILE A 299 -23.31 20.39 23.73
C ILE A 299 -23.89 19.37 22.76
N GLU A 300 -24.78 18.48 23.24
CA GLU A 300 -25.44 17.50 22.37
C GLU A 300 -26.26 18.15 21.26
N LYS A 301 -26.90 19.30 21.52
CA LYS A 301 -27.63 20.05 20.50
C LYS A 301 -26.70 20.68 19.46
N LEU A 302 -25.53 21.18 19.87
CA LEU A 302 -24.50 21.72 18.97
C LEU A 302 -23.90 20.64 18.06
N GLU A 303 -23.81 19.40 18.55
CA GLU A 303 -23.29 18.25 17.80
C GLU A 303 -24.31 17.53 16.92
N ARG A 304 -25.61 17.80 17.11
CA ARG A 304 -26.67 17.24 16.26
C ARG A 304 -26.85 18.07 15.00
N ALA A 305 -27.08 17.39 13.88
CA ALA A 305 -27.38 17.96 12.57
C ALA A 305 -28.74 18.72 12.48
N ALA A 306 -29.42 18.94 13.60
CA ALA A 306 -30.79 19.45 13.61
C ALA A 306 -30.81 20.98 13.47
N GLY A 307 -30.95 21.44 12.23
CA GLY A 307 -31.59 22.73 11.91
C GLY A 307 -30.69 23.96 11.72
N TYR A 308 -29.38 23.80 11.55
CA TYR A 308 -28.49 24.90 11.14
C TYR A 308 -27.92 24.63 9.73
N ASN A 309 -27.88 25.63 8.86
CA ASN A 309 -27.31 25.61 7.50
C ASN A 309 -27.46 24.26 6.75
N GLY A 310 -28.69 23.92 6.35
CA GLY A 310 -28.93 22.76 5.48
C GLY A 310 -28.70 21.38 6.12
N GLY A 311 -28.73 21.29 7.46
CA GLY A 311 -28.58 20.01 8.17
C GLY A 311 -27.15 19.72 8.63
N THR A 312 -26.29 20.74 8.71
CA THR A 312 -24.91 20.58 9.20
C THR A 312 -24.85 20.94 10.69
N PRO A 313 -24.28 20.09 11.57
CA PRO A 313 -24.10 20.43 12.98
C PRO A 313 -23.13 21.61 13.13
N ILE A 314 -23.37 22.45 14.15
CA ILE A 314 -22.46 23.57 14.49
C ILE A 314 -21.11 23.01 14.94
N TRP A 315 -21.12 21.94 15.73
CA TRP A 315 -19.93 21.20 16.13
C TRP A 315 -19.89 19.86 15.40
N PRO A 316 -19.03 19.69 14.38
CA PRO A 316 -18.88 18.42 13.70
C PRO A 316 -18.39 17.34 14.68
N ARG A 317 -18.62 16.07 14.34
CA ARG A 317 -18.18 14.94 15.15
C ARG A 317 -16.67 15.01 15.38
N PHE A 318 -16.26 15.01 16.65
CA PHE A 318 -14.85 15.02 16.97
C PHE A 318 -14.19 13.69 16.62
N THR A 319 -13.14 13.77 15.80
CA THR A 319 -12.20 12.69 15.61
C THR A 319 -10.84 13.21 16.05
N HIS A 320 -10.26 12.60 17.09
CA HIS A 320 -8.97 13.04 17.59
C HIS A 320 -7.93 12.98 16.45
N PRO A 321 -7.05 13.98 16.25
CA PRO A 321 -6.11 14.01 15.13
C PRO A 321 -5.22 12.76 15.03
N ALA A 322 -4.70 12.29 16.16
CA ALA A 322 -3.93 11.03 16.22
C ALA A 322 -4.78 9.77 15.94
N SER A 323 -6.12 9.92 15.88
CA SER A 323 -7.06 8.85 15.58
C SER A 323 -7.78 8.99 14.22
N ALA A 324 -7.54 10.10 13.50
CA ALA A 324 -8.23 10.52 12.27
C ALA A 324 -7.70 9.84 11.03
#